data_AF-J3GMM3-F1
#
_entry.id   AF-J3GMM3-F1
#
_cell.length_a   1.000
_cell.length_b   1.000
_cell.length_c   1.000
_cell.angle_alpha   90.00
_cell.angle_beta   90.00
_cell.angle_gamma   90.00
#
_symmetry.space_group_name_H-M   'P 1'
#
loop_
_entity.id
_entity.type
_entity.pdbx_description
1 polymer ?
#
loop_
_entity_poly.entity_id
_entity_poly.type
_entity_poly.pdbx_seq_one_letter_code
_entity_poly.pdbx_strand_id
1 'polypeptide(L)'
;MSVLRKIRKSIARFLICQLADRPPIASPLSGRLHIVVPRWDAKLGDSIVSSFFFREARKLNAQVTVLTVAELATLHAQDFGVDRVIVTGANPRVAQLRNIARQLGPVDVVVHLVGRVQPAEIMFLHWLRPSRVYSLDDDLRCVNRKFGAATAGQGFPERFERVLLDLGAKAVERQYIIPLPTVFHGAADAPQILVNTYASRPDKGLSFNTAVMLLRAVADAYPGKSVGILCSPVSRADAQRLETTVARHNVRALNDLDTPQDAAGYISHAHAVISVDTAIVHMAVGLETRLVAIYPYMGDEHNPWLPPPSTKTIVVYSCQNVQQYRRTGQKNMNAFSIEEVVTGLDRLLSTETETDRLITLHARIVPGLGVATGTLARQLPLISQGFPEVGGCHPGTINLLLERPLVVTRPDHRTAPLAWTPSGRTIEVFDLVRIALEFDHSPRRVPAWLYIAHGSPHRQTPSTHEVIAEALDLDGIQDCRVHLPANAVTLT
;
A
#
# COMPACT_ATOMS: atom_id res chain seq x y z
N MET A 1 8.68 -11.00 -31.39
CA MET A 1 7.60 -10.31 -32.17
C MET A 1 8.15 -9.99 -33.56
N SER A 2 7.59 -10.51 -34.67
CA SER A 2 8.18 -10.29 -36.00
C SER A 2 8.14 -8.81 -36.42
N VAL A 3 9.17 -8.36 -37.13
CA VAL A 3 9.32 -6.98 -37.63
C VAL A 3 8.10 -6.56 -38.47
N LEU A 4 7.62 -7.47 -39.33
CA LEU A 4 6.43 -7.26 -40.16
C LEU A 4 5.17 -6.95 -39.34
N ARG A 5 5.00 -7.59 -38.17
CA ARG A 5 3.87 -7.33 -37.27
C ARG A 5 3.95 -5.94 -36.63
N LYS A 6 5.15 -5.48 -36.28
CA LYS A 6 5.36 -4.12 -35.74
C LYS A 6 5.03 -3.06 -36.79
N ILE A 7 5.53 -3.23 -38.03
CA ILE A 7 5.27 -2.30 -39.14
C ILE A 7 3.76 -2.23 -39.42
N ARG A 8 3.08 -3.38 -39.56
CA ARG A 8 1.62 -3.43 -39.76
C ARG A 8 0.86 -2.68 -38.65
N LYS A 9 1.24 -2.86 -37.39
CA LYS A 9 0.64 -2.14 -36.26
C LYS A 9 0.88 -0.63 -36.33
N SER A 10 2.08 -0.20 -36.69
CA SER A 10 2.40 1.24 -36.84
C SER A 10 1.61 1.89 -37.96
N ILE A 11 1.50 1.23 -39.13
CA ILE A 11 0.70 1.72 -40.27
C ILE A 11 -0.78 1.78 -39.87
N ALA A 12 -1.31 0.70 -39.27
CA ALA A 12 -2.70 0.68 -38.82
C ALA A 12 -3.00 1.79 -37.82
N ARG A 13 -2.09 2.03 -36.86
CA ARG A 13 -2.23 3.13 -35.90
C ARG A 13 -2.24 4.48 -36.62
N PHE A 14 -1.30 4.73 -37.53
CA PHE A 14 -1.24 5.97 -38.28
C PHE A 14 -2.55 6.25 -39.04
N LEU A 15 -3.07 5.27 -39.78
CA LEU A 15 -4.32 5.41 -40.52
C LEU A 15 -5.51 5.69 -39.60
N ILE A 16 -5.58 5.01 -38.45
CA ILE A 16 -6.64 5.25 -37.46
C ILE A 16 -6.50 6.63 -36.80
N CYS A 17 -5.28 7.12 -36.54
CA CYS A 17 -5.09 8.49 -36.05
C CYS A 17 -5.69 9.50 -37.03
N GLN A 18 -5.44 9.36 -38.33
CA GLN A 18 -6.02 10.26 -39.33
C GLN A 18 -7.56 10.24 -39.36
N LEU A 19 -8.16 9.06 -39.14
CA LEU A 19 -9.61 8.89 -39.11
C LEU A 19 -10.25 9.44 -37.82
N ALA A 20 -9.72 9.05 -36.66
CA ALA A 20 -10.45 9.07 -35.41
C ALA A 20 -9.80 9.91 -34.29
N ASP A 21 -8.52 10.26 -34.40
CA ASP A 21 -7.81 11.05 -33.40
C ASP A 21 -8.18 12.54 -33.51
N ARG A 22 -9.22 12.92 -32.78
CA ARG A 22 -9.78 14.27 -32.76
C ARG A 22 -9.65 14.86 -31.36
N PRO A 23 -9.34 16.16 -31.21
CA PRO A 23 -9.31 16.79 -29.90
C PRO A 23 -10.69 16.68 -29.22
N PRO A 24 -10.73 16.52 -27.88
CA PRO A 24 -11.97 16.54 -27.14
C PRO A 24 -12.70 17.87 -27.30
N ILE A 25 -14.02 17.84 -27.31
CA ILE A 25 -14.82 19.06 -27.24
C ILE A 25 -14.80 19.53 -25.79
N ALA A 26 -14.40 20.78 -25.56
CA ALA A 26 -14.37 21.35 -24.23
C ALA A 26 -15.81 21.55 -23.73
N SER A 27 -16.26 20.65 -22.85
CA SER A 27 -17.51 20.80 -22.11
C SER A 27 -17.20 20.97 -20.63
N PRO A 28 -17.88 21.91 -19.94
CA PRO A 28 -17.73 22.04 -18.50
C PRO A 28 -18.18 20.75 -17.82
N LEU A 29 -17.33 20.19 -16.98
CA LEU A 29 -17.70 19.06 -16.12
C LEU A 29 -18.73 19.56 -15.10
N SER A 30 -19.98 19.14 -15.26
CA SER A 30 -21.11 19.55 -14.40
C SER A 30 -21.92 18.33 -13.98
N GLY A 31 -22.36 18.30 -12.73
CA GLY A 31 -23.16 17.18 -12.20
C GLY A 31 -22.34 15.93 -11.88
N ARG A 32 -23.01 14.78 -11.88
CA ARG A 32 -22.42 13.47 -11.57
C ARG A 32 -21.55 12.99 -12.74
N LEU A 33 -20.24 12.95 -12.55
CA LEU A 33 -19.30 12.52 -13.59
C LEU A 33 -19.43 11.04 -13.91
N HIS A 34 -19.42 10.66 -15.18
CA HIS A 34 -19.23 9.28 -15.61
C HIS A 34 -17.79 9.05 -16.06
N ILE A 35 -17.04 8.29 -15.25
CA ILE A 35 -15.64 7.94 -15.48
C ILE A 35 -15.55 6.50 -16.00
N VAL A 36 -14.87 6.29 -17.12
CA VAL A 36 -14.58 4.96 -17.66
C VAL A 36 -13.09 4.65 -17.49
N VAL A 37 -12.81 3.49 -16.90
CA VAL A 37 -11.44 3.00 -16.66
C VAL A 37 -11.23 1.67 -17.39
N PRO A 38 -10.52 1.66 -18.53
CA PRO A 38 -10.19 0.42 -19.24
C PRO A 38 -9.14 -0.39 -18.48
N ARG A 39 -9.51 -1.60 -18.03
CA ARG A 39 -8.68 -2.59 -17.31
C ARG A 39 -8.79 -4.00 -17.93
N TRP A 40 -8.85 -4.05 -19.26
CA TRP A 40 -8.86 -5.28 -20.05
C TRP A 40 -7.45 -5.88 -20.25
N ASP A 41 -6.45 -5.31 -19.58
CA ASP A 41 -5.07 -5.82 -19.56
C ASP A 41 -4.91 -7.11 -18.73
N ALA A 42 -5.95 -7.49 -17.97
CA ALA A 42 -6.05 -8.72 -17.19
C ALA A 42 -4.95 -8.88 -16.13
N LYS A 43 -4.40 -7.77 -15.61
CA LYS A 43 -3.37 -7.81 -14.57
C LYS A 43 -3.92 -7.49 -13.20
N LEU A 44 -3.78 -8.46 -12.31
CA LEU A 44 -4.16 -8.33 -10.90
C LEU A 44 -3.38 -7.23 -10.17
N GLY A 45 -2.04 -7.18 -10.34
CA GLY A 45 -1.18 -6.20 -9.67
C GLY A 45 -1.56 -4.75 -10.01
N ASP A 46 -1.67 -4.43 -11.30
CA ASP A 46 -2.15 -3.13 -11.78
C ASP A 46 -3.56 -2.82 -11.21
N SER A 47 -4.42 -3.83 -10.99
CA SER A 47 -5.78 -3.66 -10.44
C SER A 47 -5.77 -3.28 -8.96
N ILE A 48 -4.91 -3.94 -8.17
CA ILE A 48 -4.67 -3.61 -6.77
C ILE A 48 -4.10 -2.20 -6.62
N VAL A 49 -3.11 -1.83 -7.44
CA VAL A 49 -2.49 -0.50 -7.40
C VAL A 49 -3.49 0.62 -7.66
N SER A 50 -4.48 0.39 -8.53
CA SER A 50 -5.53 1.37 -8.82
C SER A 50 -6.78 1.24 -7.92
N SER A 51 -6.82 0.30 -6.98
CA SER A 51 -8.05 -0.04 -6.24
C SER A 51 -8.63 1.13 -5.45
N PHE A 52 -7.78 1.95 -4.84
CA PHE A 52 -8.23 3.13 -4.07
C PHE A 52 -8.93 4.17 -4.95
N PHE A 53 -8.60 4.23 -6.25
CA PHE A 53 -9.15 5.22 -7.18
C PHE A 53 -10.68 5.22 -7.19
N PHE A 54 -11.31 4.05 -7.08
CA PHE A 54 -12.76 3.90 -7.16
C PHE A 54 -13.48 4.51 -5.95
N ARG A 55 -12.97 4.22 -4.74
CA ARG A 55 -13.46 4.84 -3.50
C ARG A 55 -13.29 6.35 -3.53
N GLU A 56 -12.12 6.83 -3.95
CA GLU A 56 -11.83 8.27 -3.97
C GLU A 56 -12.63 9.01 -5.05
N ALA A 57 -12.86 8.39 -6.21
CA ALA A 57 -13.72 8.96 -7.26
C ALA A 57 -15.17 9.10 -6.79
N ARG A 58 -15.68 8.14 -6.00
CA ARG A 58 -17.03 8.25 -5.41
C ARG A 58 -17.17 9.46 -4.48
N LYS A 59 -16.10 9.86 -3.75
CA LYS A 59 -16.10 11.07 -2.92
C LYS A 59 -16.33 12.35 -3.74
N LEU A 60 -16.05 12.31 -5.06
CA LEU A 60 -16.35 13.39 -6.01
C LEU A 60 -17.76 13.33 -6.60
N ASN A 61 -18.62 12.45 -6.08
CA ASN A 61 -19.92 12.13 -6.70
C ASN A 61 -19.74 11.69 -8.16
N ALA A 62 -18.70 10.89 -8.45
CA ALA A 62 -18.53 10.26 -9.76
C ALA A 62 -19.15 8.85 -9.77
N GLN A 63 -19.66 8.44 -10.92
CA GLN A 63 -19.93 7.04 -11.26
C GLN A 63 -18.74 6.48 -12.04
N VAL A 64 -18.18 5.37 -11.59
CA VAL A 64 -17.07 4.71 -12.27
C VAL A 64 -17.52 3.42 -12.93
N THR A 65 -17.26 3.29 -14.23
CA THR A 65 -17.38 2.05 -14.97
C THR A 65 -16.00 1.47 -15.29
N VAL A 66 -15.74 0.23 -14.87
CA VAL A 66 -14.52 -0.50 -15.24
C VAL A 66 -14.80 -1.48 -16.36
N LEU A 67 -13.93 -1.51 -17.37
CA LEU A 67 -13.97 -2.49 -18.47
C LEU A 67 -12.89 -3.53 -18.22
N THR A 68 -13.24 -4.75 -17.81
CA THR A 68 -12.25 -5.76 -17.41
C THR A 68 -12.60 -7.16 -17.90
N VAL A 69 -11.73 -8.13 -17.64
CA VAL A 69 -11.92 -9.54 -18.00
C VAL A 69 -12.76 -10.27 -16.95
N ALA A 70 -13.33 -11.43 -17.30
CA ALA A 70 -14.25 -12.16 -16.42
C ALA A 70 -13.59 -12.55 -15.09
N GLU A 71 -12.31 -12.90 -15.14
CA GLU A 71 -11.49 -13.33 -14.00
C GLU A 71 -11.28 -12.23 -12.95
N LEU A 72 -11.40 -10.95 -13.34
CA LEU A 72 -11.25 -9.81 -12.44
C LEU A 72 -12.58 -9.07 -12.20
N ALA A 73 -13.69 -9.56 -12.76
CA ALA A 73 -14.97 -8.87 -12.67
C ALA A 73 -15.49 -8.81 -11.23
N THR A 74 -15.45 -9.94 -10.51
CA THR A 74 -15.84 -10.03 -9.09
C THR A 74 -14.97 -9.13 -8.23
N LEU A 75 -13.65 -9.14 -8.44
CA LEU A 75 -12.70 -8.28 -7.72
C LEU A 75 -13.06 -6.80 -7.83
N HIS A 76 -13.35 -6.32 -9.05
CA HIS A 76 -13.73 -4.92 -9.25
C HIS A 76 -15.11 -4.61 -8.64
N ALA A 77 -16.09 -5.50 -8.80
CA ALA A 77 -17.46 -5.25 -8.35
C ALA A 77 -17.60 -5.32 -6.82
N GLN A 78 -17.08 -6.38 -6.20
CA GLN A 78 -17.32 -6.71 -4.80
C GLN A 78 -16.22 -6.14 -3.89
N ASP A 79 -14.95 -6.42 -4.19
CA ASP A 79 -13.85 -6.03 -3.31
C ASP A 79 -13.50 -4.54 -3.46
N PHE A 80 -13.39 -4.04 -4.69
CA PHE A 80 -13.07 -2.63 -4.94
C PHE A 80 -14.29 -1.70 -4.97
N GLY A 81 -15.49 -2.28 -4.94
CA GLY A 81 -16.75 -1.56 -4.94
C GLY A 81 -16.92 -0.64 -6.16
N VAL A 82 -16.60 -1.08 -7.37
CA VAL A 82 -16.83 -0.31 -8.60
C VAL A 82 -18.33 -0.24 -8.91
N ASP A 83 -18.84 0.94 -9.30
CA ASP A 83 -20.29 1.14 -9.51
C ASP A 83 -20.85 0.30 -10.67
N ARG A 84 -20.07 0.13 -11.74
CA ARG A 84 -20.43 -0.72 -12.88
C ARG A 84 -19.21 -1.45 -13.44
N VAL A 85 -19.35 -2.76 -13.66
CA VAL A 85 -18.33 -3.58 -14.33
C VAL A 85 -18.89 -4.08 -15.65
N ILE A 86 -18.16 -3.86 -16.74
CA ILE A 86 -18.47 -4.43 -18.06
C ILE A 86 -17.38 -5.44 -18.40
N VAL A 87 -17.78 -6.70 -18.56
CA VAL A 87 -16.88 -7.79 -18.92
C VAL A 87 -16.55 -7.76 -20.41
N THR A 88 -15.27 -7.90 -20.73
CA THR A 88 -14.74 -7.94 -22.09
C THR A 88 -13.62 -8.97 -22.21
N GLY A 89 -13.23 -9.34 -23.43
CA GLY A 89 -12.03 -10.14 -23.65
C GLY A 89 -10.76 -9.31 -23.42
N ALA A 90 -9.65 -9.99 -23.13
CA ALA A 90 -8.33 -9.36 -23.12
C ALA A 90 -8.00 -8.84 -24.53
N ASN A 91 -7.64 -7.56 -24.65
CA ASN A 91 -7.42 -6.86 -25.94
C ASN A 91 -8.66 -6.88 -26.85
N PRO A 92 -9.75 -6.17 -26.47
CA PRO A 92 -11.01 -6.21 -27.21
C PRO A 92 -10.87 -5.71 -28.64
N ARG A 93 -11.64 -6.33 -29.55
CA ARG A 93 -11.69 -5.93 -30.95
C ARG A 93 -12.60 -4.71 -31.14
N VAL A 94 -12.42 -4.03 -32.27
CA VAL A 94 -13.17 -2.84 -32.69
C VAL A 94 -14.70 -3.02 -32.55
N ALA A 95 -15.24 -4.16 -33.00
CA ALA A 95 -16.68 -4.43 -32.92
C ALA A 95 -17.20 -4.52 -31.46
N GLN A 96 -16.42 -5.17 -30.58
CA GLN A 96 -16.75 -5.28 -29.16
C GLN A 96 -16.71 -3.90 -28.49
N LEU A 97 -15.66 -3.12 -28.74
CA LEU A 97 -15.54 -1.74 -28.23
C LEU A 97 -16.68 -0.84 -28.73
N ARG A 98 -17.13 -1.02 -29.97
CA ARG A 98 -18.29 -0.28 -30.50
C ARG A 98 -19.58 -0.63 -29.75
N ASN A 99 -19.79 -1.90 -29.44
CA ASN A 99 -20.96 -2.33 -28.66
C ASN A 99 -20.89 -1.80 -27.23
N ILE A 100 -19.73 -1.87 -26.59
CA ILE A 100 -19.51 -1.30 -25.25
C ILE A 100 -19.76 0.21 -25.25
N ALA A 101 -19.25 0.96 -26.25
CA ALA A 101 -19.48 2.40 -26.35
C ALA A 101 -20.97 2.75 -26.40
N ARG A 102 -21.78 1.95 -27.12
CA ARG A 102 -23.24 2.13 -27.14
C ARG A 102 -23.90 1.82 -25.78
N GLN A 103 -23.39 0.83 -25.04
CA GLN A 103 -23.91 0.44 -23.73
C GLN A 103 -23.54 1.41 -22.59
N LEU A 104 -22.45 2.16 -22.76
CA LEU A 104 -21.97 3.13 -21.77
C LEU A 104 -22.81 4.41 -21.74
N GLY A 105 -23.36 4.82 -22.89
CA GLY A 105 -24.00 6.12 -23.02
C GLY A 105 -22.98 7.28 -22.96
N PRO A 106 -23.38 8.48 -22.52
CA PRO A 106 -22.48 9.61 -22.35
C PRO A 106 -21.37 9.29 -21.32
N VAL A 107 -20.12 9.61 -21.67
CA VAL A 107 -18.95 9.43 -20.80
C VAL A 107 -18.24 10.77 -20.71
N ASP A 108 -17.97 11.25 -19.50
CA ASP A 108 -17.28 12.54 -19.30
C ASP A 108 -15.77 12.38 -19.32
N VAL A 109 -15.29 11.28 -18.75
CA VAL A 109 -13.87 11.07 -18.48
C VAL A 109 -13.45 9.64 -18.84
N VAL A 110 -12.33 9.50 -19.52
CA VAL A 110 -11.65 8.22 -19.69
C VAL A 110 -10.27 8.27 -19.01
N VAL A 111 -9.98 7.28 -18.17
CA VAL A 111 -8.69 7.12 -17.49
C VAL A 111 -7.97 5.90 -18.04
N HIS A 112 -7.08 6.11 -19.00
CA HIS A 112 -6.32 5.06 -19.69
C HIS A 112 -4.83 5.14 -19.37
N LEU A 113 -4.44 4.70 -18.17
CA LEU A 113 -3.05 4.76 -17.72
C LEU A 113 -2.23 3.50 -18.06
N VAL A 114 -2.77 2.55 -18.83
CA VAL A 114 -2.08 1.29 -19.15
C VAL A 114 -1.45 1.33 -20.53
N GLY A 115 -0.12 1.47 -20.60
CA GLY A 115 0.63 1.39 -21.85
C GLY A 115 0.22 2.43 -22.90
N ARG A 116 0.51 2.14 -24.16
CA ARG A 116 0.16 3.00 -25.30
C ARG A 116 -1.21 2.62 -25.84
N VAL A 117 -2.04 3.61 -26.17
CA VAL A 117 -3.39 3.40 -26.72
C VAL A 117 -3.28 2.63 -28.05
N GLN A 118 -4.03 1.56 -28.24
CA GLN A 118 -4.01 0.73 -29.43
C GLN A 118 -5.00 1.28 -30.49
N PRO A 119 -4.87 0.91 -31.78
CA PRO A 119 -5.77 1.42 -32.83
C PRO A 119 -7.27 1.23 -32.54
N ALA A 120 -7.66 0.07 -32.00
CA ALA A 120 -9.05 -0.18 -31.63
C ALA A 120 -9.52 0.73 -30.49
N GLU A 121 -8.62 1.11 -29.59
CA GLU A 121 -8.90 1.98 -28.44
C GLU A 121 -9.00 3.45 -28.87
N ILE A 122 -8.27 3.89 -29.91
CA ILE A 122 -8.46 5.21 -30.53
C ILE A 122 -9.88 5.33 -31.10
N MET A 123 -10.36 4.30 -31.81
CA MET A 123 -11.75 4.27 -32.30
C MET A 123 -12.75 4.29 -31.14
N PHE A 124 -12.45 3.59 -30.05
CA PHE A 124 -13.29 3.60 -28.85
C PHE A 124 -13.41 4.99 -28.24
N LEU A 125 -12.30 5.70 -28.04
CA LEU A 125 -12.29 7.09 -27.57
C LEU A 125 -13.08 8.01 -28.52
N HIS A 126 -12.95 7.80 -29.83
CA HIS A 126 -13.71 8.57 -30.83
C HIS A 126 -15.22 8.37 -30.73
N TRP A 127 -15.69 7.16 -30.40
CA TRP A 127 -17.12 6.90 -30.21
C TRP A 127 -17.65 7.42 -28.88
N LEU A 128 -16.85 7.35 -27.81
CA LEU A 128 -17.22 7.85 -26.50
C LEU A 128 -17.30 9.38 -26.45
N ARG A 129 -16.41 10.07 -27.19
CA ARG A 129 -16.27 11.54 -27.19
C ARG A 129 -16.21 12.16 -25.79
N PRO A 130 -15.36 11.65 -24.89
CA PRO A 130 -15.26 12.20 -23.53
C PRO A 130 -14.68 13.61 -23.53
N SER A 131 -15.09 14.41 -22.54
CA SER A 131 -14.56 15.76 -22.30
C SER A 131 -13.10 15.72 -21.84
N ARG A 132 -12.69 14.68 -21.11
CA ARG A 132 -11.31 14.48 -20.65
C ARG A 132 -10.82 13.06 -20.93
N VAL A 133 -9.59 12.95 -21.44
CA VAL A 133 -8.89 11.69 -21.62
C VAL A 133 -7.53 11.79 -20.96
N TYR A 134 -7.36 11.05 -19.85
CA TYR A 134 -6.08 10.87 -19.17
C TYR A 134 -5.36 9.67 -19.78
N SER A 135 -4.17 9.88 -20.32
CA SER A 135 -3.38 8.80 -20.92
C SER A 135 -1.88 9.09 -20.89
N LEU A 136 -1.10 8.01 -20.93
CA LEU A 136 0.37 8.07 -21.11
C LEU A 136 0.78 8.30 -22.58
N ASP A 137 -0.17 8.25 -23.51
CA ASP A 137 0.07 8.38 -24.95
C ASP A 137 -0.05 9.85 -25.39
N ASP A 138 1.01 10.62 -25.10
CA ASP A 138 1.06 12.06 -25.34
C ASP A 138 1.01 12.44 -26.83
N ASP A 139 1.20 11.48 -27.76
CA ASP A 139 1.15 11.73 -29.20
C ASP A 139 -0.27 11.99 -29.73
N LEU A 140 -1.29 11.51 -29.02
CA LEU A 140 -2.68 11.57 -29.49
C LEU A 140 -3.32 12.93 -29.22
N ARG A 141 -4.08 13.43 -30.19
CA ARG A 141 -4.87 14.66 -30.10
C ARG A 141 -6.08 14.52 -29.19
N CYS A 142 -6.69 13.34 -29.15
CA CYS A 142 -7.81 13.03 -28.27
C CYS A 142 -7.41 12.97 -26.79
N VAL A 143 -6.11 12.86 -26.50
CA VAL A 143 -5.54 12.92 -25.14
C VAL A 143 -5.28 14.37 -24.77
N ASN A 144 -6.25 15.00 -24.09
CA ASN A 144 -6.13 16.37 -23.58
C ASN A 144 -5.62 16.45 -22.13
N ARG A 145 -5.36 15.30 -21.49
CA ARG A 145 -4.65 15.18 -20.21
C ARG A 145 -3.46 14.24 -20.39
N LYS A 146 -2.36 14.83 -20.85
CA LYS A 146 -1.10 14.15 -21.23
C LYS A 146 -0.27 13.83 -20.00
N PHE A 147 -0.19 12.54 -19.65
CA PHE A 147 0.49 12.08 -18.46
C PHE A 147 1.85 11.42 -18.78
N GLY A 148 2.20 11.15 -20.04
CA GLY A 148 3.41 10.44 -20.41
C GLY A 148 4.68 11.11 -19.86
N ALA A 149 5.06 12.25 -20.43
CA ALA A 149 6.23 13.01 -19.98
C ALA A 149 6.01 13.64 -18.59
N ALA A 150 4.80 14.16 -18.34
CA ALA A 150 4.47 14.89 -17.12
C ALA A 150 4.51 14.05 -15.83
N THR A 151 4.43 12.72 -15.94
CA THR A 151 4.45 11.79 -14.81
C THR A 151 5.51 10.68 -14.96
N ALA A 152 6.53 10.92 -15.79
CA ALA A 152 7.57 9.93 -16.09
C ALA A 152 8.31 9.43 -14.83
N GLY A 153 8.57 10.31 -13.85
CA GLY A 153 9.20 9.98 -12.57
C GLY A 153 8.25 9.59 -11.43
N GLN A 154 6.97 9.34 -11.75
CA GLN A 154 5.94 9.00 -10.75
C GLN A 154 5.53 7.54 -10.86
N GLY A 155 5.24 6.93 -9.70
CA GLY A 155 4.61 5.63 -9.61
C GLY A 155 3.15 5.66 -10.07
N PHE A 156 2.57 4.48 -10.27
CA PHE A 156 1.17 4.36 -10.66
C PHE A 156 0.16 4.92 -9.64
N PRO A 157 0.33 4.72 -8.31
CA PRO A 157 -0.54 5.36 -7.33
C PRO A 157 -0.57 6.88 -7.46
N GLU A 158 0.59 7.52 -7.61
CA GLU A 158 0.71 8.98 -7.79
C GLU A 158 0.01 9.46 -9.06
N ARG A 159 0.06 8.67 -10.13
CA ARG A 159 -0.65 9.00 -11.38
C ARG A 159 -2.16 8.97 -11.19
N PHE A 160 -2.71 7.97 -10.50
CA PHE A 160 -4.15 7.92 -10.21
C PHE A 160 -4.58 9.03 -9.24
N GLU A 161 -3.77 9.34 -8.24
CA GLU A 161 -3.98 10.51 -7.37
C GLU A 161 -4.04 11.81 -8.18
N ARG A 162 -3.10 12.01 -9.11
CA ARG A 162 -3.08 13.21 -9.95
C ARG A 162 -4.32 13.34 -10.84
N VAL A 163 -4.89 12.21 -11.30
CA VAL A 163 -6.19 12.23 -12.00
C VAL A 163 -7.29 12.74 -11.06
N LEU A 164 -7.38 12.22 -9.84
CA LEU A 164 -8.40 12.63 -8.87
C LEU A 164 -8.27 14.10 -8.47
N LEU A 165 -7.05 14.58 -8.26
CA LEU A 165 -6.79 15.99 -7.97
C LEU A 165 -7.21 16.91 -9.13
N ASP A 166 -6.91 16.53 -10.38
CA ASP A 166 -7.36 17.29 -11.57
C ASP A 166 -8.89 17.25 -11.76
N LEU A 167 -9.56 16.23 -11.21
CA LEU A 167 -11.02 16.13 -11.17
C LEU A 167 -11.66 16.87 -9.99
N GLY A 168 -10.86 17.45 -9.08
CA GLY A 168 -11.34 18.30 -7.98
C GLY A 168 -11.25 17.68 -6.59
N ALA A 169 -10.57 16.53 -6.42
CA ALA A 169 -10.26 16.02 -5.09
C ALA A 169 -9.32 16.98 -4.35
N LYS A 170 -9.59 17.21 -3.06
CA LYS A 170 -8.73 18.03 -2.19
C LYS A 170 -7.63 17.20 -1.52
N ALA A 171 -7.94 15.94 -1.24
CA ALA A 171 -7.04 14.95 -0.66
C ALA A 171 -7.41 13.58 -1.21
N VAL A 172 -6.42 12.68 -1.28
CA VAL A 172 -6.59 11.33 -1.84
C VAL A 172 -5.96 10.33 -0.87
N GLU A 173 -6.78 9.40 -0.39
CA GLU A 173 -6.29 8.28 0.41
C GLU A 173 -5.81 7.16 -0.52
N ARG A 174 -4.50 6.90 -0.53
CA ARG A 174 -3.84 5.98 -1.48
C ARG A 174 -3.71 4.54 -1.01
N GLN A 175 -4.25 4.21 0.17
CA GLN A 175 -4.17 2.84 0.69
C GLN A 175 -4.89 1.87 -0.26
N TYR A 176 -4.17 0.84 -0.71
CA TYR A 176 -4.73 -0.18 -1.58
C TYR A 176 -5.81 -0.98 -0.86
N ILE A 177 -6.82 -1.41 -1.61
CA ILE A 177 -7.82 -2.37 -1.16
C ILE A 177 -7.29 -3.76 -1.53
N ILE A 178 -7.06 -4.61 -0.54
CA ILE A 178 -6.62 -5.98 -0.74
C ILE A 178 -7.80 -6.92 -0.45
N PRO A 179 -8.18 -7.81 -1.40
CA PRO A 179 -9.31 -8.70 -1.21
C PRO A 179 -8.94 -9.78 -0.20
N LEU A 180 -9.50 -9.71 1.01
CA LEU A 180 -9.30 -10.73 2.05
C LEU A 180 -10.41 -11.79 1.98
N PRO A 181 -10.12 -13.05 2.32
CA PRO A 181 -11.15 -14.07 2.39
C PRO A 181 -12.06 -13.81 3.59
N THR A 182 -13.37 -14.08 3.45
CA THR A 182 -14.34 -13.93 4.55
C THR A 182 -13.99 -14.79 5.76
N VAL A 183 -13.45 -15.99 5.51
CA VAL A 183 -12.94 -16.91 6.53
C VAL A 183 -11.60 -17.45 6.04
N PHE A 184 -10.55 -17.27 6.84
CA PHE A 184 -9.23 -17.82 6.56
C PHE A 184 -8.97 -19.06 7.41
N HIS A 185 -9.12 -20.24 6.83
CA HIS A 185 -8.96 -21.51 7.53
C HIS A 185 -7.48 -21.86 7.83
N GLY A 186 -6.53 -21.20 7.18
CA GLY A 186 -5.09 -21.44 7.33
C GLY A 186 -4.40 -20.65 8.44
N ALA A 187 -5.13 -19.89 9.27
CA ALA A 187 -4.53 -18.92 10.20
C ALA A 187 -3.58 -19.56 11.24
N ALA A 188 -3.99 -20.67 11.84
CA ALA A 188 -3.22 -21.33 12.91
C ALA A 188 -1.89 -21.92 12.41
N ASP A 189 -1.86 -22.35 11.15
CA ASP A 189 -0.69 -22.97 10.53
C ASP A 189 0.00 -22.03 9.53
N ALA A 190 -0.40 -20.76 9.43
CA ALA A 190 0.10 -19.86 8.40
C ALA A 190 1.62 -19.73 8.48
N PRO A 191 2.37 -19.95 7.38
CA PRO A 191 3.81 -19.81 7.43
C PRO A 191 4.23 -18.38 7.77
N GLN A 192 5.15 -18.26 8.73
CA GLN A 192 5.71 -16.98 9.16
C GLN A 192 6.45 -16.23 8.05
N ILE A 193 7.13 -16.92 7.14
CA ILE A 193 7.77 -16.31 5.98
C ILE A 193 7.13 -16.88 4.71
N LEU A 194 6.71 -16.02 3.79
CA LEU A 194 6.17 -16.44 2.50
C LEU A 194 7.14 -16.08 1.38
N VAL A 195 7.29 -16.98 0.41
CA VAL A 195 8.15 -16.77 -0.76
C VAL A 195 7.35 -17.02 -2.03
N ASN A 196 7.22 -15.99 -2.87
CA ASN A 196 6.70 -16.12 -4.23
C ASN A 196 7.83 -15.99 -5.26
N THR A 197 8.13 -17.09 -5.94
CA THR A 197 9.13 -17.16 -7.02
C THR A 197 8.51 -17.06 -8.42
N TYR A 198 7.17 -17.07 -8.50
CA TYR A 198 6.42 -17.15 -9.74
C TYR A 198 5.98 -15.78 -10.25
N ALA A 199 5.77 -15.69 -11.56
CA ALA A 199 5.21 -14.51 -12.21
C ALA A 199 4.38 -14.90 -13.44
N SER A 200 3.64 -13.94 -13.99
CA SER A 200 2.75 -14.17 -15.14
C SER A 200 3.47 -14.56 -16.44
N ARG A 201 4.80 -14.44 -16.48
CA ARG A 201 5.63 -14.89 -17.60
C ARG A 201 6.89 -15.57 -17.06
N PRO A 202 7.43 -16.59 -17.73
CA PRO A 202 8.63 -17.29 -17.27
C PRO A 202 9.85 -16.37 -17.07
N ASP A 203 10.04 -15.37 -17.94
CA ASP A 203 11.15 -14.41 -17.84
C ASP A 203 11.05 -13.45 -16.64
N LYS A 204 9.87 -13.39 -16.02
CA LYS A 204 9.59 -12.54 -14.85
C LYS A 204 9.63 -13.31 -13.52
N GLY A 205 9.74 -14.64 -13.59
CA GLY A 205 9.88 -15.49 -12.41
C GLY A 205 11.34 -15.86 -12.16
N LEU A 206 11.60 -16.46 -11.01
CA LEU A 206 12.90 -17.09 -10.76
C LEU A 206 12.99 -18.40 -11.54
N SER A 207 14.20 -18.71 -12.00
CA SER A 207 14.52 -20.06 -12.47
C SER A 207 14.42 -21.04 -11.31
N PHE A 208 14.17 -22.30 -11.63
CA PHE A 208 14.08 -23.37 -10.64
C PHE A 208 15.31 -23.42 -9.71
N ASN A 209 16.51 -23.34 -10.28
CA ASN A 209 17.76 -23.39 -9.49
C ASN A 209 17.89 -22.18 -8.57
N THR A 210 17.59 -20.97 -9.06
CA THR A 210 17.63 -19.75 -8.24
C THR A 210 16.58 -19.79 -7.12
N ALA A 211 15.38 -20.29 -7.41
CA ALA A 211 14.34 -20.49 -6.40
C ALA A 211 14.79 -21.47 -5.30
N VAL A 212 15.41 -22.61 -5.66
CA VAL A 212 15.97 -23.56 -4.69
C VAL A 212 17.05 -22.93 -3.82
N MET A 213 17.99 -22.19 -4.42
CA MET A 213 19.06 -21.52 -3.66
C MET A 213 18.50 -20.48 -2.69
N LEU A 214 17.54 -19.67 -3.13
CA LEU A 214 16.89 -18.67 -2.29
C LEU A 214 16.13 -19.33 -1.13
N LEU A 215 15.31 -20.33 -1.41
CA LEU A 215 14.51 -21.03 -0.38
C LEU A 215 15.40 -21.72 0.66
N ARG A 216 16.50 -22.36 0.24
CA ARG A 216 17.48 -22.95 1.17
C ARG A 216 18.11 -21.89 2.05
N ALA A 217 18.58 -20.78 1.48
CA ALA A 217 19.21 -19.71 2.24
C ALA A 217 18.26 -19.09 3.28
N VAL A 218 17.00 -18.85 2.91
CA VAL A 218 15.98 -18.33 3.85
C VAL A 218 15.67 -19.37 4.93
N ALA A 219 15.46 -20.64 4.57
CA ALA A 219 15.17 -21.70 5.53
C ALA A 219 16.31 -21.93 6.52
N ASP A 220 17.56 -21.87 6.05
CA ASP A 220 18.78 -22.07 6.84
C ASP A 220 19.07 -20.86 7.75
N ALA A 221 18.73 -19.65 7.32
CA ALA A 221 18.85 -18.43 8.14
C ALA A 221 17.80 -18.36 9.27
N TYR A 222 16.61 -18.95 9.05
CA TYR A 222 15.52 -18.96 10.03
C TYR A 222 15.00 -20.37 10.32
N PRO A 223 15.82 -21.25 10.94
CA PRO A 223 15.43 -22.64 11.19
C PRO A 223 14.22 -22.76 12.14
N GLY A 224 14.01 -21.77 13.02
CA GLY A 224 12.86 -21.70 13.91
C GLY A 224 11.61 -21.06 13.30
N LYS A 225 11.65 -20.61 12.04
CA LYS A 225 10.49 -20.05 11.34
C LYS A 225 10.04 -20.94 10.20
N SER A 226 8.72 -21.10 10.05
CA SER A 226 8.11 -21.82 8.92
C SER A 226 8.14 -20.95 7.65
N VAL A 227 8.47 -21.55 6.51
CA VAL A 227 8.58 -20.92 5.20
C VAL A 227 7.55 -21.54 4.24
N GLY A 228 6.65 -20.72 3.70
CA GLY A 228 5.62 -21.13 2.72
C GLY A 228 5.97 -20.71 1.30
N ILE A 229 5.89 -21.64 0.35
CA ILE A 229 5.99 -21.32 -1.08
C ILE A 229 4.59 -20.96 -1.59
N LEU A 230 4.41 -19.69 -1.96
CA LEU A 230 3.18 -19.23 -2.60
C LEU A 230 3.11 -19.79 -4.03
N CYS A 231 1.92 -20.24 -4.43
CA CYS A 231 1.68 -20.72 -5.79
C CYS A 231 0.25 -20.40 -6.25
N SER A 232 0.02 -20.55 -7.56
CA SER A 232 -1.31 -20.56 -8.16
C SER A 232 -1.67 -21.99 -8.55
N PRO A 233 -2.92 -22.31 -8.90
CA PRO A 233 -3.28 -23.62 -9.41
C PRO A 233 -2.37 -24.11 -10.57
N VAL A 234 -1.91 -23.18 -11.42
CA VAL A 234 -1.02 -23.48 -12.56
C VAL A 234 0.42 -23.79 -12.13
N SER A 235 0.91 -23.20 -11.03
CA SER A 235 2.29 -23.40 -10.55
C SER A 235 2.42 -24.38 -9.38
N ARG A 236 1.32 -24.97 -8.91
CA ARG A 236 1.29 -25.87 -7.75
C ARG A 236 2.22 -27.08 -7.86
N ALA A 237 2.22 -27.75 -9.02
CA ALA A 237 3.09 -28.91 -9.24
C ALA A 237 4.58 -28.53 -9.19
N ASP A 238 4.95 -27.35 -9.71
CA ASP A 238 6.32 -26.87 -9.61
C ASP A 238 6.69 -26.46 -8.18
N ALA A 239 5.76 -25.89 -7.41
CA ALA A 239 5.98 -25.55 -6.01
C ALA A 239 6.24 -26.80 -5.14
N GLN A 240 5.50 -27.88 -5.36
CA GLN A 240 5.73 -29.18 -4.70
C GLN A 240 7.09 -29.79 -5.06
N ARG A 241 7.50 -29.62 -6.33
CA ARG A 241 8.83 -30.03 -6.78
C ARG A 241 9.93 -29.18 -6.13
N LEU A 242 9.72 -27.87 -5.96
CA LEU A 242 10.62 -26.99 -5.23
C LEU A 242 10.75 -27.43 -3.78
N GLU A 243 9.65 -27.64 -3.06
CA GLU A 243 9.63 -28.15 -1.68
C GLU A 243 10.48 -29.42 -1.54
N THR A 244 10.23 -30.42 -2.40
CA THR A 244 10.97 -31.68 -2.40
C THR A 244 12.47 -31.48 -2.64
N THR A 245 12.84 -30.57 -3.54
CA THR A 245 14.25 -30.34 -3.91
C THR A 245 14.99 -29.49 -2.87
N VAL A 246 14.30 -28.53 -2.25
CA VAL A 246 14.85 -27.70 -1.17
C VAL A 246 15.25 -28.59 0.00
N ALA A 247 14.44 -29.59 0.34
CA ALA A 247 14.71 -30.61 1.36
C ALA A 247 15.06 -29.98 2.71
N ARG A 248 14.17 -29.12 3.20
CA ARG A 248 14.21 -28.49 4.53
C ARG A 248 12.87 -28.67 5.20
N HIS A 249 12.89 -29.11 6.45
CA HIS A 249 11.69 -29.48 7.21
C HIS A 249 10.76 -28.29 7.50
N ASN A 250 11.29 -27.07 7.51
CA ASN A 250 10.55 -25.84 7.73
C ASN A 250 10.05 -25.19 6.43
N VAL A 251 10.23 -25.83 5.26
CA VAL A 251 9.75 -25.32 3.96
C VAL A 251 8.60 -26.18 3.47
N ARG A 252 7.50 -25.56 3.04
CA ARG A 252 6.36 -26.28 2.44
C ARG A 252 5.69 -25.49 1.31
N ALA A 253 5.17 -26.18 0.30
CA ALA A 253 4.32 -25.58 -0.71
C ALA A 253 2.87 -25.45 -0.21
N LEU A 254 2.27 -24.28 -0.41
CA LEU A 254 0.88 -24.04 -0.04
C LEU A 254 -0.05 -24.55 -1.14
N ASN A 255 -0.92 -25.51 -0.81
CA ASN A 255 -1.74 -26.24 -1.77
C ASN A 255 -3.19 -25.74 -1.85
N ASP A 256 -3.61 -24.88 -0.93
CA ASP A 256 -4.95 -24.31 -0.75
C ASP A 256 -5.05 -22.88 -1.29
N LEU A 257 -4.19 -22.53 -2.25
CA LEU A 257 -4.19 -21.25 -2.95
C LEU A 257 -4.90 -21.39 -4.30
N ASP A 258 -6.20 -21.16 -4.33
CA ASP A 258 -7.02 -21.22 -5.55
C ASP A 258 -7.36 -19.84 -6.09
N THR A 259 -7.42 -18.84 -5.20
CA THR A 259 -7.85 -17.48 -5.50
C THR A 259 -6.83 -16.43 -5.03
N PRO A 260 -6.88 -15.20 -5.56
CA PRO A 260 -6.14 -14.07 -5.01
C PRO A 260 -6.42 -13.79 -3.53
N GLN A 261 -7.63 -14.10 -3.06
CA GLN A 261 -8.04 -13.91 -1.67
C GLN A 261 -7.31 -14.89 -0.74
N ASP A 262 -7.14 -16.15 -1.15
CA ASP A 262 -6.38 -17.13 -0.37
C ASP A 262 -4.94 -16.66 -0.14
N ALA A 263 -4.29 -16.17 -1.21
CA ALA A 263 -2.95 -15.60 -1.12
C ALA A 263 -2.89 -14.38 -0.19
N ALA A 264 -3.87 -13.47 -0.27
CA ALA A 264 -3.96 -12.33 0.64
C ALA A 264 -4.18 -12.76 2.10
N GLY A 265 -4.97 -13.80 2.33
CA GLY A 265 -5.16 -14.41 3.66
C GLY A 265 -3.83 -14.85 4.27
N TYR A 266 -3.03 -15.61 3.53
CA TYR A 266 -1.68 -15.98 3.97
C TYR A 266 -0.78 -14.77 4.19
N ILE A 267 -0.75 -13.81 3.26
CA ILE A 267 0.09 -12.60 3.37
C ILE A 267 -0.24 -11.79 4.63
N SER A 268 -1.53 -11.71 5.01
CA SER A 268 -1.96 -10.97 6.20
C SER A 268 -1.53 -11.61 7.53
N HIS A 269 -1.20 -12.91 7.54
CA HIS A 269 -0.74 -13.64 8.74
C HIS A 269 0.78 -13.88 8.75
N ALA A 270 1.46 -13.62 7.64
CA ALA A 270 2.90 -13.77 7.57
C ALA A 270 3.63 -12.63 8.28
N HIS A 271 4.78 -12.94 8.88
CA HIS A 271 5.68 -11.96 9.46
C HIS A 271 6.41 -11.16 8.36
N ALA A 272 6.71 -11.84 7.24
CA ALA A 272 7.35 -11.24 6.07
C ALA A 272 7.05 -12.01 4.77
N VAL A 273 7.15 -11.30 3.66
CA VAL A 273 6.99 -11.81 2.29
C VAL A 273 8.24 -11.51 1.48
N ILE A 274 8.70 -12.49 0.71
CA ILE A 274 9.69 -12.32 -0.35
C ILE A 274 8.97 -12.56 -1.67
N SER A 275 9.04 -11.62 -2.62
CA SER A 275 8.39 -11.81 -3.92
C SER A 275 9.13 -11.12 -5.05
N VAL A 276 9.13 -11.75 -6.22
CA VAL A 276 9.39 -11.08 -7.50
C VAL A 276 8.28 -10.08 -7.88
N ASP A 277 8.58 -9.14 -8.78
CA ASP A 277 7.69 -8.11 -9.36
C ASP A 277 6.35 -8.67 -9.90
N THR A 278 5.34 -8.75 -9.02
CA THR A 278 4.02 -9.35 -9.24
C THR A 278 2.95 -8.74 -8.36
N ALA A 279 1.70 -9.21 -8.49
CA ALA A 279 0.59 -8.81 -7.63
C ALA A 279 0.87 -9.04 -6.12
N ILE A 280 1.66 -10.06 -5.76
CA ILE A 280 1.98 -10.39 -4.37
C ILE A 280 2.72 -9.22 -3.68
N VAL A 281 3.61 -8.53 -4.41
CA VAL A 281 4.28 -7.31 -3.90
C VAL A 281 3.25 -6.26 -3.50
N HIS A 282 2.29 -5.98 -4.37
CA HIS A 282 1.28 -4.95 -4.12
C HIS A 282 0.26 -5.38 -3.04
N MET A 283 -0.03 -6.67 -2.92
CA MET A 283 -0.82 -7.21 -1.80
C MET A 283 -0.11 -6.99 -0.46
N ALA A 284 1.17 -7.34 -0.36
CA ALA A 284 1.97 -7.14 0.85
C ALA A 284 2.06 -5.65 1.23
N VAL A 285 2.23 -4.76 0.24
CA VAL A 285 2.19 -3.30 0.48
C VAL A 285 0.84 -2.87 1.05
N GLY A 286 -0.28 -3.30 0.45
CA GLY A 286 -1.62 -2.91 0.89
C GLY A 286 -2.01 -3.47 2.26
N LEU A 287 -1.51 -4.65 2.62
CA LEU A 287 -1.67 -5.26 3.94
C LEU A 287 -0.65 -4.78 4.96
N GLU A 288 0.28 -3.92 4.55
CA GLU A 288 1.43 -3.49 5.34
C GLU A 288 2.28 -4.64 5.91
N THR A 289 2.31 -5.78 5.23
CA THR A 289 3.17 -6.90 5.56
C THR A 289 4.61 -6.56 5.18
N ARG A 290 5.57 -6.92 6.03
CA ARG A 290 6.99 -6.69 5.75
C ARG A 290 7.38 -7.40 4.45
N LEU A 291 8.09 -6.71 3.57
CA LEU A 291 8.32 -7.15 2.20
C LEU A 291 9.77 -6.99 1.77
N VAL A 292 10.36 -8.07 1.26
CA VAL A 292 11.54 -8.01 0.39
C VAL A 292 11.08 -8.26 -1.05
N ALA A 293 11.13 -7.21 -1.87
CA ALA A 293 10.68 -7.18 -3.25
C ALA A 293 11.89 -7.32 -4.19
N ILE A 294 11.88 -8.34 -5.06
CA ILE A 294 12.93 -8.56 -6.06
C ILE A 294 12.46 -7.96 -7.39
N TYR A 295 13.17 -6.93 -7.86
CA TYR A 295 12.85 -6.21 -9.10
C TYR A 295 14.02 -6.25 -10.08
N PRO A 296 13.77 -6.22 -11.39
CA PRO A 296 14.85 -6.09 -12.35
C PRO A 296 15.45 -4.68 -12.28
N TYR A 297 16.77 -4.56 -12.40
CA TYR A 297 17.43 -3.26 -12.52
C TYR A 297 17.09 -2.60 -13.87
N MET A 298 16.64 -1.35 -13.83
CA MET A 298 16.17 -0.62 -15.03
C MET A 298 17.13 0.50 -15.46
N GLY A 299 18.34 0.57 -14.88
CA GLY A 299 19.23 1.71 -15.10
C GLY A 299 18.66 2.97 -14.43
N ASP A 300 18.88 4.12 -15.07
CA ASP A 300 18.38 5.42 -14.59
C ASP A 300 16.89 5.64 -14.87
N GLU A 301 16.21 4.71 -15.56
CA GLU A 301 14.78 4.82 -15.82
C GLU A 301 13.96 4.51 -14.56
N HIS A 302 13.04 5.40 -14.24
CA HIS A 302 12.08 5.17 -13.16
C HIS A 302 11.18 3.98 -13.49
N ASN A 303 11.09 3.02 -12.55
CA ASN A 303 10.12 1.94 -12.63
C ASN A 303 8.84 2.32 -11.87
N PRO A 304 7.74 2.66 -12.58
CA PRO A 304 6.51 3.14 -11.94
C PRO A 304 5.74 2.06 -11.16
N TRP A 305 6.18 0.79 -11.23
CA TRP A 305 5.60 -0.35 -10.52
C TRP A 305 6.37 -0.72 -9.24
N LEU A 306 7.39 0.04 -8.86
CA LEU A 306 8.05 -0.17 -7.58
C LEU A 306 7.04 0.05 -6.44
N PRO A 307 7.13 -0.75 -5.35
CA PRO A 307 6.37 -0.44 -4.15
C PRO A 307 6.76 0.96 -3.63
N PRO A 308 5.80 1.74 -3.06
CA PRO A 308 6.13 3.00 -2.43
C PRO A 308 7.20 2.84 -1.34
N PRO A 309 8.08 3.83 -1.14
CA PRO A 309 9.07 3.78 -0.06
C PRO A 309 8.39 3.58 1.30
N SER A 310 8.86 2.61 2.07
CA SER A 310 8.33 2.27 3.40
C SER A 310 9.43 1.64 4.25
N THR A 311 9.37 1.82 5.57
CA THR A 311 10.24 1.13 6.53
C THR A 311 10.00 -0.39 6.55
N LYS A 312 8.81 -0.82 6.10
CA LYS A 312 8.41 -2.23 6.00
C LYS A 312 8.81 -2.86 4.66
N THR A 313 9.45 -2.14 3.74
CA THR A 313 9.75 -2.64 2.40
C THR A 313 11.22 -2.47 2.02
N ILE A 314 11.79 -3.49 1.42
CA ILE A 314 13.15 -3.50 0.87
C ILE A 314 13.07 -3.96 -0.58
N VAL A 315 13.72 -3.22 -1.48
CA VAL A 315 13.83 -3.61 -2.89
C VAL A 315 15.24 -4.13 -3.14
N VAL A 316 15.34 -5.36 -3.60
CA VAL A 316 16.58 -5.98 -4.08
C VAL A 316 16.54 -6.03 -5.60
N TYR A 317 17.62 -5.59 -6.25
CA TYR A 317 17.67 -5.50 -7.70
C TYR A 317 18.37 -6.70 -8.32
N SER A 318 17.72 -7.32 -9.31
CA SER A 318 18.32 -8.30 -10.21
C SER A 318 18.99 -7.58 -11.37
N CYS A 319 20.30 -7.71 -11.47
CA CYS A 319 21.12 -7.14 -12.52
C CYS A 319 20.74 -7.69 -13.90
N GLN A 320 20.63 -6.81 -14.89
CA GLN A 320 20.31 -7.20 -16.26
C GLN A 320 20.86 -6.22 -17.29
N ASN A 321 20.98 -6.68 -18.54
CA ASN A 321 21.31 -5.79 -19.65
C ASN A 321 20.09 -4.94 -20.04
N VAL A 322 20.09 -3.67 -19.63
CA VAL A 322 18.99 -2.72 -19.88
C VAL A 322 18.76 -2.51 -21.39
N GLN A 323 19.80 -2.48 -22.22
CA GLN A 323 19.65 -2.31 -23.67
C GLN A 323 18.96 -3.51 -24.32
N GLN A 324 19.31 -4.73 -23.88
CA GLN A 324 18.66 -5.95 -24.33
C GLN A 324 17.19 -5.96 -23.90
N TYR A 325 16.92 -5.66 -22.64
CA TYR A 325 15.55 -5.53 -22.12
C TYR A 325 14.72 -4.54 -22.95
N ARG A 326 15.25 -3.34 -23.26
CA ARG A 326 14.56 -2.34 -24.09
C ARG A 326 14.20 -2.87 -25.48
N ARG A 327 15.03 -3.74 -26.06
CA ARG A 327 14.81 -4.31 -27.40
C ARG A 327 13.83 -5.48 -27.38
N THR A 328 13.93 -6.37 -26.39
CA THR A 328 13.22 -7.66 -26.37
C THR A 328 12.00 -7.68 -25.44
N GLY A 329 11.99 -6.83 -24.42
CA GLY A 329 11.03 -6.82 -23.31
C GLY A 329 11.21 -7.99 -22.33
N GLN A 330 12.29 -8.76 -22.46
CA GLN A 330 12.61 -9.90 -21.63
C GLN A 330 13.38 -9.45 -20.39
N LYS A 331 12.88 -9.79 -19.21
CA LYS A 331 13.54 -9.50 -17.93
C LYS A 331 14.51 -10.62 -17.55
N ASN A 332 15.51 -10.29 -16.73
CA ASN A 332 16.30 -11.28 -15.99
C ASN A 332 16.08 -11.09 -14.49
N MET A 333 15.43 -12.06 -13.86
CA MET A 333 15.14 -12.07 -12.42
C MET A 333 16.09 -12.95 -11.62
N ASN A 334 17.15 -13.50 -12.22
CA ASN A 334 18.00 -14.51 -11.61
C ASN A 334 19.37 -14.00 -11.13
N ALA A 335 19.68 -12.72 -11.35
CA ALA A 335 21.00 -12.15 -11.11
C ALA A 335 20.95 -11.11 -9.98
N PHE A 336 20.48 -11.54 -8.80
CA PHE A 336 20.44 -10.76 -7.57
C PHE A 336 21.26 -11.46 -6.47
N SER A 337 21.64 -10.73 -5.43
CA SER A 337 22.31 -11.31 -4.26
C SER A 337 21.28 -11.93 -3.31
N ILE A 338 21.39 -13.23 -3.07
CA ILE A 338 20.58 -13.91 -2.05
C ILE A 338 20.93 -13.40 -0.64
N GLU A 339 22.19 -13.07 -0.40
CA GLU A 339 22.65 -12.47 0.85
C GLU A 339 21.97 -11.11 1.12
N GLU A 340 21.78 -10.28 0.09
CA GLU A 340 21.02 -9.02 0.23
C GLU A 340 19.55 -9.28 0.59
N VAL A 341 18.95 -10.35 0.05
CA VAL A 341 17.57 -10.74 0.41
C VAL A 341 17.48 -11.16 1.87
N VAL A 342 18.40 -12.00 2.34
CA VAL A 342 18.46 -12.46 3.74
C VAL A 342 18.76 -11.30 4.68
N THR A 343 19.75 -10.46 4.37
CA THR A 343 20.07 -9.25 5.17
C THR A 343 18.89 -8.29 5.22
N GLY A 344 18.17 -8.13 4.10
CA GLY A 344 16.95 -7.34 4.06
C GLY A 344 15.88 -7.92 4.99
N LEU A 345 15.69 -9.24 4.95
CA LEU A 345 14.76 -9.92 5.82
C LEU A 345 15.17 -9.79 7.31
N ASP A 346 16.45 -9.90 7.63
CA ASP A 346 16.97 -9.68 8.99
C ASP A 346 16.64 -8.28 9.48
N ARG A 347 16.84 -7.25 8.66
CA ARG A 347 16.50 -5.87 9.02
C ARG A 347 15.01 -5.72 9.30
N LEU A 348 14.16 -6.33 8.46
CA LEU A 348 12.71 -6.27 8.62
C LEU A 348 12.24 -7.05 9.85
N LEU A 349 12.76 -8.25 10.10
CA LEU A 349 12.35 -9.09 11.23
C LEU A 349 13.00 -8.66 12.55
N SER A 350 14.17 -8.03 12.55
CA SER A 350 14.79 -7.47 13.76
C SER A 350 14.01 -6.27 14.30
N THR A 351 13.13 -5.65 13.50
CA THR A 351 12.17 -4.68 14.05
C THR A 351 11.07 -5.34 14.90
N GLU A 352 10.88 -6.67 14.84
CA GLU A 352 9.95 -7.42 15.71
C GLU A 352 10.41 -7.42 17.17
N THR A 353 11.72 -7.42 17.45
CA THR A 353 12.24 -7.62 18.81
C THR A 353 12.24 -6.36 19.67
N GLU A 354 12.20 -5.17 19.07
CA GLU A 354 12.19 -3.89 19.80
C GLU A 354 10.81 -3.22 19.82
N THR A 355 10.05 -3.29 18.73
CA THR A 355 8.82 -2.49 18.56
C THR A 355 7.59 -3.10 19.25
N ASP A 356 7.52 -4.43 19.37
CA ASP A 356 6.35 -5.13 19.95
C ASP A 356 6.58 -5.59 21.40
N ARG A 357 7.79 -5.43 21.95
CA ARG A 357 8.04 -5.77 23.35
C ARG A 357 7.47 -4.67 24.23
N LEU A 358 6.32 -4.92 24.85
CA LEU A 358 5.75 -3.99 25.82
C LEU A 358 6.48 -4.11 27.17
N ILE A 359 6.85 -2.97 27.73
CA ILE A 359 7.23 -2.85 29.14
C ILE A 359 5.97 -2.48 29.90
N THR A 360 5.74 -3.15 31.02
CA THR A 360 4.71 -2.75 31.99
C THR A 360 5.37 -2.05 33.17
N LEU A 361 4.89 -0.86 33.51
CA LEU A 361 5.27 -0.11 34.70
C LEU A 361 4.06 0.11 35.59
N HIS A 362 4.24 -0.03 36.90
CA HIS A 362 3.25 0.47 37.85
C HIS A 362 3.33 2.00 37.92
N ALA A 363 2.17 2.65 38.04
CA ALA A 363 2.08 4.09 38.15
C ALA A 363 0.99 4.50 39.13
N ARG A 364 1.26 5.51 39.94
CA ARG A 364 0.26 6.15 40.79
C ARG A 364 -0.29 7.39 40.10
N ILE A 365 -1.60 7.55 40.09
CA ILE A 365 -2.25 8.77 39.61
C ILE A 365 -2.03 9.86 40.65
N VAL A 366 -1.47 11.00 40.23
CA VAL A 366 -1.15 12.12 41.13
C VAL A 366 -1.89 13.40 40.70
N PRO A 367 -2.20 14.31 41.64
CA PRO A 367 -2.78 15.59 41.29
C PRO A 367 -1.86 16.40 40.39
N GLY A 368 -2.38 16.91 39.28
CA GLY A 368 -1.68 17.83 38.40
C GLY A 368 -1.75 19.29 38.88
N LEU A 369 -0.96 20.17 38.26
CA LEU A 369 -0.99 21.61 38.52
C LEU A 369 -2.20 22.33 37.88
N GLY A 370 -3.05 21.62 37.13
CA GLY A 370 -4.26 22.16 36.49
C GLY A 370 -4.01 23.13 35.33
N VAL A 371 -2.77 23.27 34.86
CA VAL A 371 -2.37 24.26 33.85
C VAL A 371 -2.72 23.80 32.41
N ALA A 372 -2.86 22.49 32.18
CA ALA A 372 -3.04 21.92 30.84
C ALA A 372 -4.50 21.96 30.32
N THR A 373 -5.51 22.02 31.20
CA THR A 373 -6.94 21.86 30.87
C THR A 373 -7.48 22.95 29.92
N GLY A 374 -6.84 24.11 29.85
CA GLY A 374 -7.18 25.18 28.89
C GLY A 374 -6.38 25.13 27.57
N THR A 375 -5.21 24.51 27.57
CA THR A 375 -4.27 24.54 26.45
C THR A 375 -4.47 23.34 25.52
N LEU A 376 -4.72 22.15 26.07
CA LEU A 376 -4.95 20.93 25.28
C LEU A 376 -6.19 21.03 24.38
N ALA A 377 -7.26 21.69 24.84
CA ALA A 377 -8.46 21.94 24.01
C ALA A 377 -8.15 22.65 22.69
N ARG A 378 -7.09 23.47 22.65
CA ARG A 378 -6.64 24.19 21.45
C ARG A 378 -5.59 23.42 20.66
N GLN A 379 -4.78 22.61 21.33
CA GLN A 379 -3.68 21.88 20.72
C GLN A 379 -4.13 20.56 20.09
N LEU A 380 -5.04 19.81 20.70
CA LEU A 380 -5.51 18.51 20.19
C LEU A 380 -5.99 18.59 18.73
N PRO A 381 -6.78 19.60 18.30
CA PRO A 381 -7.18 19.75 16.89
C PRO A 381 -6.02 20.03 15.92
N LEU A 382 -4.91 20.58 16.41
CA LEU A 382 -3.71 20.83 15.61
C LEU A 382 -2.82 19.58 15.55
N ILE A 383 -2.65 18.90 16.68
CA ILE A 383 -1.92 17.62 16.78
C ILE A 383 -2.62 16.57 15.90
N SER A 384 -3.95 16.51 15.95
CA SER A 384 -4.75 15.53 15.20
C SER A 384 -4.66 15.68 13.68
N GLN A 385 -4.15 16.79 13.15
CA GLN A 385 -3.89 16.93 11.71
C GLN A 385 -2.72 16.05 11.24
N GLY A 386 -1.69 15.89 12.10
CA GLY A 386 -0.53 15.05 11.85
C GLY A 386 -0.55 13.71 12.58
N PHE A 387 -1.43 13.57 13.57
CA PHE A 387 -1.55 12.39 14.43
C PHE A 387 -3.02 12.12 14.82
N PRO A 388 -3.88 11.64 13.88
CA PRO A 388 -5.34 11.69 14.02
C PRO A 388 -5.94 10.96 15.22
N GLU A 389 -5.26 9.93 15.72
CA GLU A 389 -5.72 9.07 16.82
C GLU A 389 -5.90 9.80 18.16
N VAL A 390 -5.23 10.93 18.39
CA VAL A 390 -5.46 11.74 19.60
C VAL A 390 -6.70 12.63 19.51
N GLY A 391 -7.36 12.70 18.35
CA GLY A 391 -8.49 13.61 18.12
C GLY A 391 -9.71 13.35 19.02
N GLY A 392 -9.86 12.13 19.54
CA GLY A 392 -10.91 11.74 20.50
C GLY A 392 -10.55 11.97 21.97
N CYS A 393 -9.34 12.43 22.28
CA CYS A 393 -8.89 12.60 23.66
C CYS A 393 -9.68 13.68 24.40
N HIS A 394 -9.91 13.46 25.69
CA HIS A 394 -10.41 14.48 26.59
C HIS A 394 -9.37 15.62 26.68
N PRO A 395 -9.79 16.91 26.67
CA PRO A 395 -8.88 18.06 26.71
C PRO A 395 -8.30 18.30 28.11
N GLY A 396 -7.53 17.33 28.62
CA GLY A 396 -6.83 17.36 29.90
C GLY A 396 -5.76 16.27 29.98
N THR A 397 -4.88 16.37 30.97
CA THR A 397 -3.84 15.37 31.24
C THR A 397 -4.15 14.59 32.51
N ILE A 398 -3.83 13.30 32.49
CA ILE A 398 -3.69 12.45 33.67
C ILE A 398 -2.22 12.50 34.05
N ASN A 399 -1.91 12.87 35.29
CA ASN A 399 -0.53 12.91 35.77
C ASN A 399 -0.20 11.58 36.44
N LEU A 400 0.86 10.93 35.97
CA LEU A 400 1.31 9.63 36.45
C LEU A 400 2.68 9.75 37.10
N LEU A 401 2.80 9.20 38.32
CA LEU A 401 4.08 8.95 38.97
C LEU A 401 4.45 7.48 38.76
N LEU A 402 5.41 7.23 37.88
CA LEU A 402 5.91 5.91 37.52
C LEU A 402 6.81 5.34 38.63
N GLU A 403 6.74 4.03 38.85
CA GLU A 403 7.61 3.28 39.79
C GLU A 403 9.10 3.40 39.46
N ARG A 404 9.42 3.64 38.19
CA ARG A 404 10.77 3.76 37.65
C ARG A 404 10.85 4.99 36.76
N PRO A 405 11.93 5.78 36.85
CA PRO A 405 12.22 6.83 35.89
C PRO A 405 12.17 6.33 34.43
N LEU A 406 11.58 7.14 33.57
CA LEU A 406 11.34 6.87 32.16
C LEU A 406 11.80 8.06 31.32
N VAL A 407 12.67 7.80 30.33
CA VAL A 407 13.09 8.77 29.33
C VAL A 407 12.60 8.33 27.96
N VAL A 408 11.86 9.20 27.26
CA VAL A 408 11.45 8.93 25.87
C VAL A 408 12.62 9.20 24.92
N THR A 409 12.97 8.19 24.14
CA THR A 409 14.08 8.24 23.17
C THR A 409 13.58 8.23 21.73
N ARG A 410 12.42 7.61 21.46
CA ARG A 410 11.83 7.53 20.12
C ARG A 410 10.31 7.74 20.16
N PRO A 411 9.83 8.98 20.01
CA PRO A 411 8.40 9.25 19.99
C PRO A 411 7.72 8.75 18.71
N ASP A 412 6.45 8.38 18.82
CA ASP A 412 5.57 8.04 17.68
C ASP A 412 5.24 9.26 16.82
N HIS A 413 5.16 10.43 17.47
CA HIS A 413 4.95 11.70 16.80
C HIS A 413 5.65 12.82 17.53
N ARG A 414 6.19 13.76 16.76
CA ARG A 414 6.70 15.04 17.25
C ARG A 414 5.94 16.16 16.56
N THR A 415 5.31 17.03 17.34
CA THR A 415 4.53 18.13 16.78
C THR A 415 5.44 19.18 16.14
N ALA A 416 4.91 19.95 15.19
CA ALA A 416 5.45 21.28 14.94
C ALA A 416 5.34 22.15 16.22
N PRO A 417 6.09 23.26 16.36
CA PRO A 417 5.94 24.12 17.52
C PRO A 417 4.50 24.66 17.65
N LEU A 418 3.86 24.40 18.79
CA LEU A 418 2.50 24.83 19.12
C LEU A 418 2.52 25.87 20.23
N ALA A 419 1.54 26.77 20.24
CA ALA A 419 1.40 27.74 21.32
C ALA A 419 1.20 27.06 22.68
N TRP A 420 2.03 27.42 23.67
CA TRP A 420 1.96 26.92 25.05
C TRP A 420 0.91 27.67 25.88
N THR A 421 0.68 28.95 25.56
CA THR A 421 -0.31 29.80 26.23
C THR A 421 -1.31 30.37 25.24
N PRO A 422 -2.51 30.77 25.69
CA PRO A 422 -3.50 31.43 24.84
C PRO A 422 -2.99 32.69 24.13
N SER A 423 -1.93 33.33 24.65
CA SER A 423 -1.32 34.52 24.06
C SER A 423 -0.49 34.25 22.80
N GLY A 424 -0.12 32.98 22.54
CA GLY A 424 0.73 32.60 21.40
C GLY A 424 2.19 33.09 21.47
N ARG A 425 2.60 33.77 22.55
CA ARG A 425 3.94 34.35 22.69
C ARG A 425 5.03 33.31 22.97
N THR A 426 4.64 32.15 23.49
CA THR A 426 5.53 31.01 23.75
C THR A 426 5.05 29.82 22.95
N ILE A 427 5.99 29.18 22.26
CA ILE A 427 5.76 27.96 21.47
C ILE A 427 6.55 26.81 22.08
N GLU A 428 6.03 25.59 21.93
CA GLU A 428 6.60 24.37 22.48
C GLU A 428 6.45 23.21 21.50
N VAL A 429 7.39 22.28 21.54
CA VAL A 429 7.35 21.03 20.79
C VAL A 429 6.96 19.89 21.74
N PHE A 430 6.05 19.04 21.25
CA PHE A 430 5.53 17.92 22.00
C PHE A 430 5.91 16.60 21.37
N ASP A 431 6.40 15.68 22.19
CA ASP A 431 6.57 14.29 21.84
C ASP A 431 5.37 13.49 22.34
N LEU A 432 4.86 12.61 21.47
CA LEU A 432 3.77 11.70 21.76
C LEU A 432 4.25 10.26 21.62
N VAL A 433 3.91 9.43 22.60
CA VAL A 433 4.20 7.98 22.59
C VAL A 433 2.92 7.23 22.87
N ARG A 434 2.58 6.25 22.03
CA ARG A 434 1.47 5.33 22.21
C ARG A 434 1.70 4.45 23.41
N ILE A 435 0.74 4.44 24.32
CA ILE A 435 0.74 3.59 25.50
C ILE A 435 -0.65 2.98 25.69
N ALA A 436 -0.77 2.08 26.66
CA ALA A 436 -2.06 1.65 27.17
C ALA A 436 -2.08 1.68 28.70
N LEU A 437 -3.22 2.11 29.25
CA LEU A 437 -3.49 2.07 30.69
C LEU A 437 -4.32 0.84 31.03
N GLU A 438 -3.98 0.17 32.11
CA GLU A 438 -4.76 -0.94 32.68
C GLU A 438 -5.04 -0.62 34.15
N PHE A 439 -6.30 -0.73 34.55
CA PHE A 439 -6.77 -0.41 35.91
C PHE A 439 -7.24 -1.68 36.60
N ASP A 440 -7.08 -1.79 37.91
CA ASP A 440 -7.35 -3.04 38.63
C ASP A 440 -8.81 -3.50 38.55
N HIS A 441 -9.74 -2.57 38.31
CA HIS A 441 -11.18 -2.84 38.25
C HIS A 441 -11.64 -3.18 36.82
N SER A 442 -10.74 -3.15 35.83
CA SER A 442 -11.02 -3.50 34.44
C SER A 442 -9.79 -4.10 33.75
N PRO A 443 -9.81 -5.39 33.35
CA PRO A 443 -8.70 -6.00 32.62
C PRO A 443 -8.55 -5.45 31.20
N ARG A 444 -9.42 -4.53 30.77
CA ARG A 444 -9.36 -3.90 29.45
C ARG A 444 -8.27 -2.83 29.45
N ARG A 445 -7.33 -2.96 28.53
CA ARG A 445 -6.34 -1.94 28.22
C ARG A 445 -6.99 -0.77 27.46
N VAL A 446 -6.81 0.42 27.98
CA VAL A 446 -7.31 1.67 27.42
C VAL A 446 -6.19 2.35 26.64
N PRO A 447 -6.37 2.64 25.33
CA PRO A 447 -5.41 3.43 24.57
C PRO A 447 -5.19 4.81 25.19
N ALA A 448 -3.93 5.20 25.30
CA ALA A 448 -3.53 6.50 25.81
C ALA A 448 -2.19 6.93 25.20
N TRP A 449 -1.76 8.16 25.46
CA TRP A 449 -0.51 8.67 24.92
C TRP A 449 0.26 9.47 25.97
N LEU A 450 1.56 9.20 26.12
CA LEU A 450 2.44 10.11 26.83
C LEU A 450 2.47 11.43 26.06
N TYR A 451 2.30 12.53 26.77
CA TYR A 451 2.27 13.88 26.22
C TYR A 451 3.40 14.68 26.86
N ILE A 452 4.48 14.90 26.11
CA ILE A 452 5.75 15.36 26.68
C ILE A 452 6.17 16.69 26.06
N ALA A 453 6.14 17.74 26.87
CA ALA A 453 6.61 19.06 26.52
C ALA A 453 8.14 19.19 26.68
N HIS A 454 8.84 19.71 25.66
CA HIS A 454 10.31 19.78 25.67
C HIS A 454 10.89 20.79 26.68
N GLY A 455 10.18 21.87 26.97
CA GLY A 455 10.55 22.92 27.93
C GLY A 455 9.85 22.83 29.29
N SER A 456 9.09 21.76 29.57
CA SER A 456 8.44 21.58 30.87
C SER A 456 9.44 21.19 31.97
N PRO A 457 9.30 21.71 33.21
CA PRO A 457 10.05 21.24 34.37
C PRO A 457 9.89 19.72 34.60
N HIS A 458 8.75 19.14 34.19
CA HIS A 458 8.51 17.70 34.32
C HIS A 458 9.44 16.85 33.46
N ARG A 459 10.05 17.41 32.41
CA ARG A 459 11.08 16.74 31.63
C ARG A 459 12.36 16.49 32.45
N GLN A 460 12.57 17.24 33.53
CA GLN A 460 13.66 17.03 34.48
C GLN A 460 13.28 16.06 35.61
N THR A 461 12.01 15.64 35.68
CA THR A 461 11.50 14.64 36.64
C THR A 461 11.10 13.37 35.89
N PRO A 462 12.04 12.48 35.55
CA PRO A 462 11.78 11.33 34.66
C PRO A 462 10.76 10.33 35.22
N SER A 463 10.36 10.44 36.48
CA SER A 463 9.31 9.61 37.09
C SER A 463 7.90 10.18 36.95
N THR A 464 7.72 11.46 36.57
CA THR A 464 6.39 12.09 36.44
C THR A 464 6.08 12.40 34.98
N HIS A 465 5.01 11.84 34.45
CA HIS A 465 4.61 12.01 33.06
C HIS A 465 3.14 12.40 32.94
N GLU A 466 2.85 13.25 31.95
CA GLU A 466 1.49 13.59 31.56
C GLU A 466 1.00 12.63 30.48
N VAL A 467 -0.25 12.18 30.63
CA VAL A 467 -0.91 11.26 29.70
C VAL A 467 -2.20 11.88 29.19
N ILE A 468 -2.46 11.78 27.89
CA ILE A 468 -3.75 12.09 27.29
C ILE A 468 -4.46 10.79 26.90
N ALA A 469 -5.78 10.76 27.06
CA ALA A 469 -6.63 9.62 26.73
C ALA A 469 -8.06 10.13 26.43
N GLU A 470 -8.95 9.24 25.98
CA GLU A 470 -10.39 9.51 26.00
C GLU A 470 -10.89 9.79 27.43
N ALA A 471 -12.13 10.27 27.59
CA ALA A 471 -12.68 10.53 28.92
C ALA A 471 -12.75 9.23 29.74
N LEU A 472 -12.04 9.20 30.88
CA LEU A 472 -12.01 8.07 31.81
C LEU A 472 -12.68 8.46 33.13
N ASP A 473 -13.46 7.54 33.67
CA ASP A 473 -13.94 7.64 35.04
C ASP A 473 -12.84 7.11 35.98
N LEU A 474 -12.20 8.04 36.69
CA LEU A 474 -11.09 7.75 37.60
C LEU A 474 -11.49 7.86 39.07
N ASP A 475 -12.80 7.95 39.38
CA ASP A 475 -13.24 8.10 40.76
C ASP A 475 -12.82 6.89 41.60
N GLY A 476 -12.16 7.15 42.73
CA GLY A 476 -11.59 6.12 43.60
C GLY A 476 -10.36 5.37 43.06
N ILE A 477 -9.87 5.65 41.83
CA ILE A 477 -8.70 4.99 41.24
C ILE A 477 -7.42 5.73 41.63
N GLN A 478 -6.49 5.05 42.31
CA GLN A 478 -5.21 5.63 42.74
C GLN A 478 -4.01 5.09 41.95
N ASP A 479 -4.13 3.89 41.38
CA ASP A 479 -3.03 3.17 40.75
C ASP A 479 -3.45 2.60 39.40
N CYS A 480 -2.49 2.48 38.49
CA CYS A 480 -2.67 1.86 37.18
C CYS A 480 -1.38 1.21 36.68
N ARG A 481 -1.50 0.30 35.73
CA ARG A 481 -0.38 -0.25 34.96
C ARG A 481 -0.28 0.44 33.61
N VAL A 482 0.90 0.95 33.29
CA VAL A 482 1.21 1.58 32.00
C VAL A 482 1.97 0.58 31.14
N HIS A 483 1.44 0.31 29.95
CA HIS A 483 2.05 -0.56 28.95
C HIS A 483 2.58 0.29 27.81
N LEU A 484 3.87 0.17 27.49
CA LEU A 484 4.52 1.02 26.51
C LEU A 484 5.56 0.26 25.68
N PRO A 485 5.82 0.66 24.42
CA PRO A 485 6.82 0.01 23.58
C PRO A 485 8.23 0.17 24.18
N ALA A 486 8.94 -0.95 24.38
CA ALA A 486 10.28 -0.96 24.99
C ALA A 486 11.27 -0.09 24.21
N ASN A 487 11.13 -0.03 22.89
CA ASN A 487 12.02 0.73 22.04
C ASN A 487 11.78 2.25 22.11
N ALA A 488 10.59 2.71 22.52
CA ALA A 488 10.27 4.14 22.58
C ALA A 488 10.97 4.84 23.76
N VAL A 489 11.50 4.07 24.70
CA VAL A 489 11.90 4.56 26.02
C VAL A 489 13.19 3.93 26.55
N THR A 490 13.76 4.54 27.57
CA THR A 490 14.82 3.97 28.41
C THR A 490 14.41 4.12 29.87
N LEU A 491 14.44 3.02 30.61
CA LEU A 491 14.27 3.03 32.06
C LEU A 491 15.61 3.36 32.72
N THR A 492 15.65 4.32 33.63
CA THR A 492 16.89 4.74 34.31
C THR A 492 16.88 4.43 35.80
#